data_AF-A0A3D4QWE0-F1
#
_entry.id   AF-A0A3D4QWE0-F1
#
_cell.length_a   1.000
_cell.length_b   1.000
_cell.length_c   1.000
_cell.angle_alpha   90.00
_cell.angle_beta   90.00
_cell.angle_gamma   90.00
#
_symmetry.space_group_name_H-M   'P 1'
#
loop_
_entity.id
_entity.type
_entity.pdbx_description
1 polymer ?
#
loop_
_entity_poly.entity_id
_entity_poly.type
_entity_poly.pdbx_seq_one_letter_code
_entity_poly.pdbx_strand_id
1 'polypeptide(L)'
;TPKATPTPEPTPTPVPTPTPTPEVIYNPLDDAIKLDIHGEDLYMWKDLSTVELPEGFGLGSITYDGEKVEAMMDSENKLILVYLTDENGENGELYYYDSTTGNVFSYANVETNLSYVILQPDKSVEIPQGYKETTYIISDKTVKAWVLESGEEIGFYLVYAMDSKGNRGFYTYDSSEGTLQRFTERIVTIEAKATEEPKVVDTITDDVKAEPEQGIFQRFSLLMTIVIIVLAILFIVLAALLIMDSKKRKTIKHGRRK
;
A
#
# COMPACT_ATOMS: atom_id res chain seq x y z
N THR A 1 80.81 15.50 -61.93
CA THR A 1 79.65 15.88 -62.76
C THR A 1 78.42 15.14 -62.25
N PRO A 2 77.22 15.72 -62.30
CA PRO A 2 76.56 16.50 -61.25
C PRO A 2 75.92 15.66 -60.10
N LYS A 3 75.69 16.32 -58.95
CA LYS A 3 74.98 15.81 -57.76
C LYS A 3 73.48 15.73 -58.04
N ALA A 4 72.86 14.58 -57.80
CA ALA A 4 71.42 14.38 -57.97
C ALA A 4 70.62 15.29 -57.03
N THR A 5 69.62 15.97 -57.58
CA THR A 5 68.66 16.81 -56.84
C THR A 5 67.56 15.92 -56.29
N PRO A 6 67.16 16.02 -55.01
CA PRO A 6 66.02 15.27 -54.50
C PRO A 6 64.71 15.82 -55.09
N THR A 7 63.88 14.92 -55.60
CA THR A 7 62.52 15.18 -56.08
C THR A 7 61.64 15.75 -54.95
N PRO A 8 60.82 16.79 -55.20
CA PRO A 8 59.90 17.31 -54.18
C PRO A 8 58.81 16.29 -53.86
N GLU A 9 58.55 16.09 -52.56
CA GLU A 9 57.48 15.25 -52.05
C GLU A 9 56.10 15.91 -52.31
N PRO A 10 55.07 15.17 -52.72
CA PRO A 10 53.76 15.74 -53.03
C PRO A 10 53.11 16.32 -51.76
N THR A 11 52.63 17.57 -51.85
CA THR A 11 51.85 18.22 -50.80
C THR A 11 50.56 17.43 -50.54
N PRO A 12 50.21 17.08 -49.28
CA PRO A 12 48.98 16.36 -48.99
C PRO A 12 47.77 17.23 -49.33
N THR A 13 46.85 16.68 -50.12
CA THR A 13 45.53 17.27 -50.40
C THR A 13 44.76 17.46 -49.09
N PRO A 14 44.12 18.62 -48.84
CA PRO A 14 43.32 18.81 -47.65
C PRO A 14 42.17 17.80 -47.59
N VAL A 15 42.08 17.06 -46.48
CA VAL A 15 40.94 16.17 -46.19
C VAL A 15 39.69 17.03 -46.04
N PRO A 16 38.56 16.72 -46.71
CA PRO A 16 37.32 17.46 -46.51
C PRO A 16 36.89 17.36 -45.06
N THR A 17 36.63 18.51 -44.43
CA THR A 17 35.99 18.58 -43.10
C THR A 17 34.64 17.88 -43.17
N PRO A 18 34.32 16.93 -42.27
CA PRO A 18 33.02 16.28 -42.26
C PRO A 18 31.93 17.34 -42.04
N THR A 19 30.95 17.38 -42.93
CA THR A 19 29.72 18.14 -42.72
C THR A 19 29.03 17.61 -41.45
N PRO A 20 28.64 18.46 -40.48
CA PRO A 20 27.92 17.98 -39.31
C PRO A 20 26.62 17.31 -39.75
N THR A 21 26.41 16.06 -39.30
CA THR A 21 25.14 15.35 -39.45
C THR A 21 24.06 16.15 -38.70
N PRO A 22 22.90 16.44 -39.30
CA PRO A 22 21.82 17.11 -38.57
C PRO A 22 21.42 16.25 -37.37
N GLU A 23 21.42 16.85 -36.18
CA GLU A 23 20.87 16.23 -34.96
C GLU A 23 19.39 15.94 -35.20
N VAL A 24 19.00 14.66 -35.13
CA VAL A 24 17.60 14.27 -35.17
C VAL A 24 17.00 14.67 -33.83
N ILE A 25 16.14 15.69 -33.84
CA ILE A 25 15.35 16.07 -32.67
C ILE A 25 14.25 15.02 -32.54
N TYR A 26 14.47 14.03 -31.66
CA TYR A 26 13.46 13.03 -31.32
C TYR A 26 12.40 13.68 -30.44
N ASN A 27 11.14 13.61 -30.88
CA ASN A 27 9.99 13.99 -30.08
C ASN A 27 9.40 12.74 -29.42
N PRO A 28 9.46 12.61 -28.09
CA PRO A 28 8.99 11.41 -27.38
C PRO A 28 7.48 11.18 -27.51
N LEU A 29 6.73 12.18 -27.98
CA LEU A 29 5.30 12.05 -28.24
C LEU A 29 4.98 11.31 -29.54
N ASP A 30 5.91 11.24 -30.50
CA ASP A 30 5.67 10.66 -31.83
C ASP A 30 5.32 9.16 -31.76
N ASP A 31 5.79 8.47 -30.72
CA ASP A 31 5.53 7.06 -30.47
C ASP A 31 4.92 6.77 -29.08
N ALA A 32 4.45 7.79 -28.38
CA ALA A 32 3.81 7.62 -27.07
C ALA A 32 2.50 6.82 -27.16
N ILE A 33 2.21 6.08 -26.08
CA ILE A 33 0.96 5.29 -25.97
C ILE A 33 -0.09 6.17 -25.30
N LYS A 34 -1.27 6.30 -25.90
CA LYS A 34 -2.38 7.07 -25.35
C LYS A 34 -3.18 6.26 -24.32
N LEU A 35 -3.43 6.83 -23.14
CA LEU A 35 -4.20 6.25 -22.04
C LEU A 35 -5.33 7.20 -21.64
N ASP A 36 -6.48 6.64 -21.26
CA ASP A 36 -7.53 7.37 -20.54
C ASP A 36 -7.37 7.09 -19.04
N ILE A 37 -7.00 8.12 -18.28
CA ILE A 37 -6.90 8.05 -16.82
C ILE A 37 -7.92 9.03 -16.24
N HIS A 38 -8.95 8.51 -15.59
CA HIS A 38 -10.04 9.31 -15.01
C HIS A 38 -10.76 10.24 -16.01
N GLY A 39 -10.83 9.87 -17.29
CA GLY A 39 -11.43 10.69 -18.34
C GLY A 39 -10.51 11.79 -18.90
N GLU A 40 -9.23 11.77 -18.54
CA GLU A 40 -8.17 12.59 -19.13
C GLU A 40 -7.29 11.75 -20.05
N ASP A 41 -7.03 12.27 -21.23
CA ASP A 41 -6.14 11.66 -22.22
C ASP A 41 -4.68 12.00 -21.91
N LEU A 42 -3.89 10.99 -21.54
CA LEU A 42 -2.47 11.11 -21.24
C LEU A 42 -1.63 10.22 -22.17
N TYR A 43 -0.36 10.57 -22.32
CA TYR A 43 0.54 9.96 -23.30
C TYR A 43 1.78 9.41 -22.60
N MET A 44 1.87 8.08 -22.51
CA MET A 44 3.00 7.37 -21.93
C MET A 44 4.19 7.37 -22.88
N TRP A 45 5.29 7.95 -22.43
CA TRP A 45 6.55 7.98 -23.19
C TRP A 45 7.20 6.61 -23.20
N LYS A 46 7.80 6.23 -24.34
CA LYS A 46 8.55 4.97 -24.49
C LYS A 46 10.02 5.08 -24.19
N ASP A 47 10.58 6.28 -24.33
CA ASP A 47 11.97 6.62 -24.06
C ASP A 47 12.02 7.63 -22.91
N LEU A 48 12.86 7.35 -21.92
CA LEU A 48 13.01 8.18 -20.72
C LEU A 48 14.38 8.86 -20.67
N SER A 49 15.09 8.96 -21.79
CA SER A 49 16.47 9.48 -21.84
C SER A 49 16.61 10.94 -21.37
N THR A 50 15.51 11.69 -21.38
CA THR A 50 15.42 13.09 -20.96
C THR A 50 14.70 13.29 -19.63
N VAL A 51 14.16 12.21 -19.03
CA VAL A 51 13.40 12.28 -17.79
C VAL A 51 14.33 12.02 -16.60
N GLU A 52 14.26 12.86 -15.57
CA GLU A 52 15.03 12.65 -14.34
C GLU A 52 14.49 11.44 -13.55
N LEU A 53 15.41 10.58 -13.09
CA LEU A 53 15.05 9.41 -12.30
C LEU A 53 14.92 9.78 -10.81
N PRO A 54 13.85 9.33 -10.11
CA PRO A 54 13.76 9.45 -8.67
C PRO A 54 14.87 8.66 -7.95
N GLU A 55 15.21 9.08 -6.74
CA GLU A 55 16.17 8.37 -5.91
C GLU A 55 15.71 6.93 -5.65
N GLY A 56 16.64 5.97 -5.75
CA GLY A 56 16.35 4.54 -5.58
C GLY A 56 15.83 3.82 -6.83
N PHE A 57 15.56 4.54 -7.93
CA PHE A 57 15.10 3.94 -9.18
C PHE A 57 16.23 3.78 -10.20
N GLY A 58 16.20 2.68 -10.95
CA GLY A 58 17.01 2.48 -12.15
C GLY A 58 16.16 2.40 -13.41
N LEU A 59 16.77 2.57 -14.58
CA LEU A 59 16.08 2.33 -15.85
C LEU A 59 15.90 0.82 -16.11
N GLY A 60 14.72 0.47 -16.59
CA GLY A 60 14.34 -0.86 -17.05
C GLY A 60 13.32 -0.77 -18.17
N SER A 61 12.64 -1.87 -18.46
CA SER A 61 11.58 -1.88 -19.47
C SER A 61 10.44 -2.81 -19.11
N ILE A 62 9.23 -2.39 -19.45
CA ILE A 62 8.02 -3.20 -19.37
C ILE A 62 7.46 -3.49 -20.76
N THR A 63 6.52 -4.44 -20.82
CA THR A 63 5.61 -4.59 -21.97
C THR A 63 4.26 -4.01 -21.57
N TYR A 64 3.83 -2.95 -22.25
CA TYR A 64 2.51 -2.33 -22.08
C TYR A 64 1.74 -2.44 -23.40
N ASP A 65 0.55 -3.04 -23.35
CA ASP A 65 -0.32 -3.30 -24.52
C ASP A 65 0.41 -3.93 -25.73
N GLY A 66 1.37 -4.82 -25.47
CA GLY A 66 2.17 -5.51 -26.50
C GLY A 66 3.40 -4.73 -26.99
N GLU A 67 3.58 -3.49 -26.54
CA GLU A 67 4.70 -2.64 -26.90
C GLU A 67 5.72 -2.56 -25.77
N LYS A 68 7.00 -2.41 -26.12
CA LYS A 68 8.07 -2.24 -25.14
C LYS A 68 8.17 -0.76 -24.76
N VAL A 69 8.15 -0.47 -23.46
CA VAL A 69 8.22 0.88 -22.89
C VAL A 69 9.34 0.91 -21.86
N GLU A 70 10.18 1.95 -21.87
CA GLU A 70 11.10 2.20 -20.76
C GLU A 70 10.33 2.57 -19.49
N ALA A 71 10.83 2.10 -18.35
CA ALA A 71 10.22 2.34 -17.06
C ALA A 71 11.29 2.51 -16.01
N MET A 72 10.96 3.23 -14.95
CA MET A 72 11.82 3.38 -13.78
C MET A 72 11.47 2.28 -12.78
N MET A 73 12.45 1.52 -12.31
CA MET A 73 12.24 0.35 -11.47
C MET A 73 13.02 0.45 -10.16
N ASP A 74 12.30 0.30 -9.06
CA ASP A 74 12.86 -0.02 -7.75
C ASP A 74 12.79 -1.53 -7.57
N SER A 75 13.93 -2.20 -7.76
CA SER A 75 14.00 -3.66 -7.66
C SER A 75 13.87 -4.19 -6.23
N GLU A 76 14.15 -3.37 -5.22
CA GLU A 76 14.07 -3.78 -3.82
C GLU A 76 12.61 -3.81 -3.36
N ASN A 77 11.86 -2.74 -3.66
CA ASN A 77 10.45 -2.61 -3.29
C ASN A 77 9.48 -3.10 -4.37
N LYS A 78 9.99 -3.54 -5.54
CA LYS A 78 9.22 -4.01 -6.70
C LYS A 78 8.24 -2.96 -7.23
N LEU A 79 8.65 -1.69 -7.21
CA LEU A 79 7.87 -0.59 -7.76
C LEU A 79 8.30 -0.32 -9.20
N ILE A 80 7.32 -0.07 -10.08
CA ILE A 80 7.55 0.29 -11.47
C ILE A 80 6.83 1.62 -11.71
N LEU A 81 7.56 2.62 -12.20
CA LEU A 81 7.02 3.90 -12.60
C LEU A 81 7.16 4.10 -14.11
N VAL A 82 6.15 4.74 -14.70
CA VAL A 82 6.09 5.17 -16.10
C VAL A 82 5.88 6.68 -16.14
N TYR A 83 6.30 7.33 -17.22
CA TYR A 83 6.19 8.78 -17.40
C TYR A 83 5.09 9.10 -18.40
N LEU A 84 4.15 9.95 -18.00
CA LEU A 84 3.01 10.34 -18.82
C LEU A 84 2.96 11.87 -18.91
N THR A 85 2.62 12.39 -20.09
CA THR A 85 2.39 13.82 -20.35
C THR A 85 1.00 14.07 -20.92
N ASP A 86 0.63 15.34 -21.05
CA ASP A 86 -0.50 15.73 -21.88
C ASP A 86 -0.23 15.57 -23.39
N GLU A 87 -1.21 15.93 -24.23
CA GLU A 87 -1.17 15.85 -25.69
C GLU A 87 -0.13 16.75 -26.37
N ASN A 88 0.46 17.69 -25.65
CA ASN A 88 1.52 18.56 -26.15
C ASN A 88 2.91 18.10 -25.69
N GLY A 89 2.99 17.02 -24.90
CA GLY A 89 4.23 16.60 -24.27
C GLY A 89 4.60 17.44 -23.04
N GLU A 90 3.65 18.21 -22.50
CA GLU A 90 3.83 19.07 -21.33
C GLU A 90 3.26 18.41 -20.06
N ASN A 91 3.48 19.04 -18.90
CA ASN A 91 2.92 18.63 -17.60
C ASN A 91 3.23 17.17 -17.22
N GLY A 92 4.43 16.70 -17.53
CA GLY A 92 4.76 15.29 -17.35
C GLY A 92 4.97 14.88 -15.90
N GLU A 93 4.31 13.78 -15.52
CA GLU A 93 4.31 13.22 -14.17
C GLU A 93 4.62 11.72 -14.19
N LEU A 94 5.06 11.21 -13.04
CA LEU A 94 5.27 9.78 -12.82
C LEU A 94 3.97 9.12 -12.39
N TYR A 95 3.74 7.92 -12.90
CA TYR A 95 2.62 7.07 -12.54
C TYR A 95 3.11 5.68 -12.14
N TYR A 96 2.42 5.06 -11.19
CA TYR A 96 2.67 3.69 -10.77
C TYR A 96 2.06 2.71 -11.77
N TYR A 97 2.88 1.79 -12.28
CA TYR A 97 2.44 0.66 -13.10
C TYR A 97 2.32 -0.60 -12.25
N ASP A 98 1.10 -1.13 -12.12
CA ASP A 98 0.87 -2.43 -11.50
C ASP A 98 1.06 -3.55 -12.52
N SER A 99 2.24 -4.16 -12.51
CA SER A 99 2.57 -5.30 -13.38
C SER A 99 1.64 -6.53 -13.24
N THR A 100 0.86 -6.62 -12.16
CA THR A 100 -0.08 -7.74 -11.95
C THR A 100 -1.36 -7.55 -12.77
N THR A 101 -1.85 -6.31 -12.84
CA THR A 101 -3.12 -5.98 -13.50
C THR A 101 -2.94 -5.30 -14.85
N GLY A 102 -1.77 -4.75 -15.12
CA GLY A 102 -1.49 -3.90 -16.29
C GLY A 102 -2.03 -2.48 -16.15
N ASN A 103 -2.57 -2.11 -14.98
CA ASN A 103 -3.15 -0.80 -14.76
C ASN A 103 -2.10 0.24 -14.36
N VAL A 104 -2.42 1.50 -14.67
CA VAL A 104 -1.60 2.68 -14.34
C VAL A 104 -2.37 3.53 -13.33
N PHE A 105 -1.70 3.96 -12.27
CA PHE A 105 -2.27 4.75 -11.17
C PHE A 105 -1.41 5.97 -10.87
N SER A 106 -1.99 7.03 -10.32
CA SER A 106 -1.22 8.18 -9.83
C SER A 106 -0.16 7.74 -8.82
N TYR A 107 1.07 8.21 -9.00
CA TYR A 107 2.15 8.00 -8.04
C TYR A 107 2.27 9.22 -7.13
N ALA A 108 2.24 8.98 -5.82
CA ALA A 108 2.52 9.99 -4.82
C ALA A 108 3.46 9.40 -3.77
N ASN A 109 4.58 10.07 -3.53
CA ASN A 109 5.51 9.76 -2.45
C ASN A 109 5.49 10.90 -1.44
N VAL A 110 5.51 10.56 -0.14
CA VAL A 110 5.57 11.53 0.95
C VAL A 110 6.88 11.33 1.70
N GLU A 111 7.87 12.15 1.36
CA GLU A 111 9.11 12.26 2.13
C GLU A 111 8.94 13.32 3.21
N THR A 112 9.41 13.03 4.43
CA THR A 112 9.34 13.99 5.54
C THR A 112 10.68 14.13 6.21
N ASN A 113 11.06 15.36 6.53
CA ASN A 113 12.22 15.67 7.39
C ASN A 113 11.71 16.36 8.65
N LEU A 114 11.21 15.55 9.60
CA LEU A 114 10.66 16.03 10.86
C LEU A 114 11.69 15.88 11.97
N SER A 115 11.82 16.92 12.78
CA SER A 115 12.66 16.91 13.98
C SER A 115 11.82 17.24 15.20
N TYR A 116 12.09 16.50 16.28
CA TYR A 116 11.38 16.61 17.54
C TYR A 116 12.38 16.70 18.69
N VAL A 117 12.03 17.50 19.69
CA VAL A 117 12.75 17.53 20.98
C VAL A 117 11.88 16.85 22.01
N ILE A 118 12.35 15.73 22.58
CA ILE A 118 11.64 15.06 23.68
C ILE A 118 11.77 15.91 24.95
N LEU A 119 10.64 16.19 25.58
CA LEU A 119 10.52 17.04 26.76
C LEU A 119 10.01 16.23 27.95
N GLN A 120 10.29 16.71 29.16
CA GLN A 120 9.55 16.26 30.34
C GLN A 120 8.32 17.16 30.50
N PRO A 121 7.10 16.60 30.56
CA PRO A 121 5.92 17.41 30.81
C PRO A 121 5.96 17.97 32.24
N ASP A 122 5.47 19.19 32.41
CA ASP A 122 5.25 19.74 33.75
C ASP A 122 4.01 19.11 34.41
N LYS A 123 3.79 19.42 35.69
CA LYS A 123 2.67 18.86 36.48
C LYS A 123 1.28 19.29 36.00
N SER A 124 1.17 20.30 35.14
CA SER A 124 -0.10 20.78 34.60
C SER A 124 -0.51 20.03 33.33
N VAL A 125 0.40 19.30 32.70
CA VAL A 125 0.10 18.45 31.55
C VAL A 125 -0.61 17.20 32.03
N GLU A 126 -1.87 17.07 31.63
CA GLU A 126 -2.65 15.85 31.85
C GLU A 126 -2.14 14.73 30.94
N ILE A 127 -1.87 13.56 31.53
CA ILE A 127 -1.47 12.38 30.79
C ILE A 127 -2.72 11.74 30.18
N PRO A 128 -2.70 11.34 28.89
CA PRO A 128 -3.83 10.67 28.26
C PRO A 128 -4.30 9.44 29.05
N GLN A 129 -5.61 9.26 29.14
CA GLN A 129 -6.21 8.15 29.90
C GLN A 129 -5.81 6.80 29.30
N GLY A 130 -5.64 5.79 30.15
CA GLY A 130 -5.30 4.42 29.73
C GLY A 130 -3.81 4.21 29.45
N TYR A 131 -2.98 5.21 29.75
CA TYR A 131 -1.53 5.14 29.68
C TYR A 131 -0.90 5.13 31.07
N LYS A 132 0.10 4.27 31.27
CA LYS A 132 0.94 4.22 32.48
C LYS A 132 2.36 4.67 32.18
N GLU A 133 2.96 5.38 33.15
CA GLU A 133 4.32 5.89 33.03
C GLU A 133 5.35 4.75 32.91
N THR A 134 6.35 4.96 32.06
CA THR A 134 7.52 4.11 31.88
C THR A 134 8.72 4.96 31.44
N THR A 135 9.84 4.31 31.13
CA THR A 135 11.00 4.93 30.48
C THR A 135 11.36 4.18 29.21
N TYR A 136 11.85 4.90 28.21
CA TYR A 136 12.34 4.30 26.96
C TYR A 136 13.63 4.99 26.47
N ILE A 137 14.40 4.32 25.62
CA ILE A 137 15.63 4.87 25.04
C ILE A 137 15.33 5.38 23.63
N ILE A 138 15.45 6.70 23.42
CA ILE A 138 15.32 7.34 22.11
C ILE A 138 16.62 8.10 21.84
N SER A 139 17.26 7.84 20.69
CA SER A 139 18.55 8.44 20.32
C SER A 139 19.60 8.35 21.44
N ASP A 140 19.76 7.13 22.00
CA ASP A 140 20.68 6.81 23.11
C ASP A 140 20.43 7.55 24.43
N LYS A 141 19.26 8.15 24.61
CA LYS A 141 18.85 8.83 25.84
C LYS A 141 17.64 8.15 26.47
N THR A 142 17.73 7.85 27.76
CA THR A 142 16.58 7.43 28.54
C THR A 142 15.65 8.62 28.76
N VAL A 143 14.43 8.52 28.25
CA VAL A 143 13.37 9.55 28.35
C VAL A 143 12.16 8.99 29.11
N LYS A 144 11.37 9.90 29.70
CA LYS A 144 10.06 9.55 30.25
C LYS A 144 9.10 9.28 29.09
N ALA A 145 8.36 8.18 29.20
CA ALA A 145 7.36 7.77 28.22
C ALA A 145 6.14 7.16 28.92
N TRP A 146 5.12 6.81 28.15
CA TRP A 146 3.97 6.05 28.64
C TRP A 146 3.60 4.95 27.66
N VAL A 147 3.04 3.87 28.18
CA VAL A 147 2.54 2.74 27.38
C VAL A 147 1.08 2.47 27.73
N LEU A 148 0.33 1.91 26.80
CA LEU A 148 -1.05 1.51 27.06
C LEU A 148 -1.10 0.49 28.21
N GLU A 149 -2.03 0.72 29.14
CA GLU A 149 -2.24 -0.17 30.29
C GLU A 149 -2.76 -1.54 29.86
N SER A 150 -3.50 -1.61 28.75
CA SER A 150 -4.01 -2.86 28.16
C SER A 150 -2.89 -3.81 27.75
N GLY A 151 -1.68 -3.30 27.50
CA GLY A 151 -0.57 -4.07 26.93
C GLY A 151 -0.72 -4.33 25.43
N GLU A 152 -1.71 -3.72 24.79
CA GLU A 152 -1.84 -3.65 23.33
C GLU A 152 -0.80 -2.66 22.76
N GLU A 153 -0.57 -2.71 21.44
CA GLU A 153 0.40 -1.84 20.74
C GLU A 153 1.83 -1.94 21.31
N ILE A 154 2.32 -3.17 21.46
CA ILE A 154 3.71 -3.42 21.88
C ILE A 154 4.68 -2.75 20.90
N GLY A 155 5.65 -2.03 21.43
CA GLY A 155 6.63 -1.28 20.64
C GLY A 155 6.23 0.17 20.38
N PHE A 156 5.03 0.60 20.79
CA PHE A 156 4.61 1.99 20.73
C PHE A 156 4.72 2.67 22.10
N TYR A 157 5.27 3.87 22.11
CA TYR A 157 5.51 4.65 23.33
C TYR A 157 4.94 6.05 23.15
N LEU A 158 4.08 6.47 24.07
CA LEU A 158 3.69 7.87 24.14
C LEU A 158 4.83 8.69 24.75
N VAL A 159 5.21 9.80 24.13
CA VAL A 159 6.23 10.73 24.61
C VAL A 159 5.72 12.15 24.50
N TYR A 160 6.14 13.01 25.44
CA TYR A 160 5.86 14.44 25.34
C TYR A 160 7.01 15.09 24.56
N ALA A 161 6.69 15.79 23.47
CA ALA A 161 7.69 16.34 22.57
C ALA A 161 7.29 17.70 22.03
N MET A 162 8.27 18.39 21.45
CA MET A 162 8.10 19.66 20.74
C MET A 162 8.54 19.50 19.29
N ASP A 163 7.68 19.87 18.34
CA ASP A 163 8.02 19.88 16.93
C ASP A 163 8.91 21.09 16.54
N SER A 164 9.41 21.09 15.30
CA SER A 164 10.27 22.16 14.77
C SER A 164 9.61 23.54 14.72
N LYS A 165 8.28 23.62 14.84
CA LYS A 165 7.52 24.87 14.91
C LYS A 165 7.30 25.34 16.36
N GLY A 166 7.78 24.59 17.35
CA GLY A 166 7.62 24.89 18.77
C GLY A 166 6.30 24.38 19.37
N ASN A 167 5.48 23.63 18.63
CA ASN A 167 4.25 23.07 19.18
C ASN A 167 4.60 21.91 20.11
N ARG A 168 4.03 21.91 21.31
CA ARG A 168 4.23 20.87 22.32
C ARG A 168 3.00 20.00 22.43
N GLY A 169 3.21 18.72 22.64
CA GLY A 169 2.13 17.76 22.82
C GLY A 169 2.64 16.35 22.99
N PHE A 170 1.70 15.41 23.11
CA PHE A 170 2.04 14.01 23.07
C PHE A 170 2.20 13.52 21.63
N TYR A 171 3.14 12.61 21.45
CA TYR A 171 3.44 11.93 20.22
C TYR A 171 3.60 10.44 20.51
N THR A 172 3.10 9.60 19.61
CA THR A 172 3.38 8.16 19.63
C THR A 172 4.69 7.92 18.90
N TYR A 173 5.63 7.30 19.57
CA TYR A 173 6.90 6.84 19.03
C TYR A 173 6.78 5.35 18.68
N ASP A 174 7.04 5.01 17.42
CA ASP A 174 7.17 3.62 16.96
C ASP A 174 8.62 3.17 17.11
N SER A 175 8.89 2.20 17.99
CA SER A 175 10.24 1.71 18.22
C SER A 175 10.82 0.86 17.09
N SER A 176 9.98 0.32 16.20
CA SER A 176 10.42 -0.48 15.07
C SER A 176 10.90 0.39 13.92
N GLU A 177 10.21 1.51 13.67
CA GLU A 177 10.54 2.45 12.59
C GLU A 177 11.35 3.65 13.06
N GLY A 178 11.39 3.93 14.36
CA GLY A 178 12.04 5.12 14.92
C GLY A 178 11.31 6.42 14.58
N THR A 179 10.02 6.36 14.29
CA THR A 179 9.20 7.48 13.84
C THR A 179 8.34 8.06 14.96
N LEU A 180 7.96 9.34 14.84
CA LEU A 180 7.00 9.99 15.74
C LEU A 180 5.77 10.46 14.98
N GLN A 181 4.59 10.08 15.49
CA GLN A 181 3.30 10.57 15.03
C GLN A 181 2.63 11.40 16.13
N ARG A 182 1.95 12.49 15.77
CA ARG A 182 1.18 13.28 16.74
C ARG A 182 0.09 12.41 17.37
N PHE A 183 0.04 12.40 18.70
CA PHE A 183 -1.00 11.69 19.43
C PHE A 183 -2.33 12.42 19.28
N THR A 184 -3.40 11.68 19.02
CA THR A 184 -4.77 12.19 19.00
C THR A 184 -5.66 11.21 19.75
N GLU A 185 -6.48 11.73 20.66
CA GLU A 185 -7.52 10.94 21.31
C GLU A 185 -8.63 10.67 20.28
N ARG A 186 -8.47 9.62 19.50
CA ARG A 186 -9.50 9.20 18.54
C ARG A 186 -10.60 8.48 19.30
N ILE A 187 -11.60 9.24 19.73
CA ILE A 187 -12.91 8.68 20.04
C ILE A 187 -13.58 8.42 18.68
N VAL A 188 -13.62 7.16 18.24
CA VAL A 188 -14.46 6.81 17.08
C VAL A 188 -15.90 6.92 17.55
N THR A 189 -16.50 8.09 17.35
CA THR A 189 -17.95 8.24 17.47
C THR A 189 -18.54 7.50 16.28
N ILE A 190 -18.90 6.23 16.48
CA ILE A 190 -19.83 5.59 15.56
C ILE A 190 -21.14 6.32 15.78
N GLU A 191 -21.39 7.36 14.99
CA GLU A 191 -22.75 7.84 14.80
C GLU A 191 -23.50 6.67 14.18
N ALA A 192 -24.12 5.86 15.04
CA ALA A 192 -25.23 5.04 14.63
C ALA A 192 -26.24 6.03 14.08
N LYS A 193 -26.24 6.18 12.75
CA LYS A 193 -27.24 6.95 12.01
C LYS A 193 -28.58 6.37 12.43
N ALA A 194 -29.21 7.01 13.40
CA ALA A 194 -30.56 6.70 13.81
C ALA A 194 -31.40 6.94 12.57
N THR A 195 -31.84 5.84 11.94
CA THR A 195 -32.91 5.88 10.96
C THR A 195 -34.06 6.61 11.64
N GLU A 196 -34.38 7.82 11.17
CA GLU A 196 -35.53 8.57 11.64
C GLU A 196 -36.78 7.70 11.43
N GLU A 197 -37.30 7.12 12.51
CA GLU A 197 -38.64 6.53 12.49
C GLU A 197 -39.67 7.65 12.38
N PRO A 198 -40.70 7.50 11.53
CA PRO A 198 -41.66 8.55 11.28
C PRO A 198 -42.49 8.79 12.55
N LYS A 199 -42.58 10.07 12.94
CA LYS A 199 -43.52 10.55 13.97
C LYS A 199 -44.93 10.02 13.69
N VAL A 200 -45.47 9.24 14.61
CA VAL A 200 -46.92 9.13 14.81
C VAL A 200 -47.20 9.53 16.26
N VAL A 201 -47.95 10.62 16.39
CA VAL A 201 -48.36 11.24 17.64
C VAL A 201 -49.64 10.55 18.17
N ASP A 202 -49.66 10.40 19.50
CA ASP A 202 -50.75 10.10 20.43
C ASP A 202 -51.36 8.70 20.45
N THR A 203 -51.16 7.96 21.56
CA THR A 203 -52.09 7.98 22.70
C THR A 203 -51.40 7.42 23.96
N ILE A 204 -51.65 8.07 25.10
CA ILE A 204 -51.20 7.76 26.46
C ILE A 204 -51.67 6.37 26.93
N THR A 205 -50.77 5.57 27.53
CA THR A 205 -50.95 4.89 28.84
C THR A 205 -49.65 4.23 29.27
N ASP A 206 -49.31 4.43 30.56
CA ASP A 206 -48.28 3.73 31.33
C ASP A 206 -48.26 2.22 31.08
N ASP A 207 -47.09 1.67 30.71
CA ASP A 207 -46.51 0.54 31.41
C ASP A 207 -45.06 0.32 30.94
N VAL A 208 -44.12 0.46 31.88
CA VAL A 208 -42.74 0.04 31.69
C VAL A 208 -42.73 -1.49 31.63
N LYS A 209 -42.61 -2.04 30.43
CA LYS A 209 -42.31 -3.45 30.23
C LYS A 209 -41.11 -3.57 29.30
N ALA A 210 -39.95 -3.85 29.90
CA ALA A 210 -38.77 -4.26 29.17
C ALA A 210 -39.11 -5.46 28.29
N GLU A 211 -38.94 -5.32 26.97
CA GLU A 211 -38.97 -6.45 26.04
C GLU A 211 -37.61 -6.63 25.34
N PRO A 212 -37.26 -7.89 25.03
CA PRO A 212 -35.91 -8.33 24.79
C PRO A 212 -35.44 -8.02 23.37
N GLU A 213 -34.14 -7.80 23.22
CA GLU A 213 -33.46 -7.56 21.94
C GLU A 213 -33.69 -8.70 20.93
N GLN A 214 -34.75 -8.63 20.12
CA GLN A 214 -35.04 -9.60 19.06
C GLN A 214 -34.38 -9.28 17.71
N GLY A 215 -33.47 -8.31 17.63
CA GLY A 215 -32.89 -7.86 16.37
C GLY A 215 -31.63 -8.60 15.88
N ILE A 216 -30.84 -9.17 16.78
CA ILE A 216 -29.49 -9.70 16.44
C ILE A 216 -29.46 -11.24 16.42
N PHE A 217 -30.27 -11.92 17.23
CA PHE A 217 -30.22 -13.39 17.33
C PHE A 217 -30.85 -14.16 16.16
N GLN A 218 -31.79 -13.58 15.42
CA GLN A 218 -32.48 -14.30 14.32
C GLN A 218 -31.55 -14.64 13.15
N ARG A 219 -30.50 -13.83 12.90
CA ARG A 219 -29.54 -14.08 11.82
C ARG A 219 -28.49 -15.13 12.18
N PHE A 220 -28.08 -15.20 13.45
CA PHE A 220 -27.19 -16.25 13.96
C PHE A 220 -27.90 -17.59 14.15
N SER A 221 -29.18 -17.58 14.53
CA SER A 221 -29.98 -18.81 14.71
C SER A 221 -30.13 -19.59 13.40
N LEU A 222 -30.41 -18.90 12.28
CA LEU A 222 -30.59 -19.55 10.97
C LEU A 222 -29.29 -20.16 10.44
N LEU A 223 -28.14 -19.48 10.62
CA LEU A 223 -26.82 -20.02 10.26
C LEU A 223 -26.44 -21.24 11.12
N MET A 224 -26.70 -21.21 12.43
CA MET A 224 -26.46 -22.36 13.33
C MET A 224 -27.32 -23.58 12.95
N THR A 225 -28.59 -23.39 12.58
CA THR A 225 -29.46 -24.50 12.14
C THR A 225 -28.94 -25.18 10.87
N ILE A 226 -28.47 -24.40 9.88
CA ILE A 226 -27.90 -24.96 8.65
C ILE A 226 -26.65 -25.79 8.95
N VAL A 227 -25.76 -25.29 9.82
CA VAL A 227 -24.54 -26.03 10.22
C VAL A 227 -24.88 -27.37 10.90
N ILE A 228 -25.88 -27.39 11.79
CA ILE A 228 -26.30 -28.62 12.47
C ILE A 228 -26.88 -29.64 11.48
N ILE A 229 -27.67 -29.19 10.50
CA ILE A 229 -28.23 -30.08 9.47
C ILE A 229 -27.12 -30.70 8.61
N VAL A 230 -26.13 -29.90 8.20
CA VAL A 230 -24.98 -30.40 7.43
C VAL A 230 -24.19 -31.44 8.23
N LEU A 231 -23.94 -31.19 9.52
CA LEU A 231 -23.25 -32.15 10.39
C LEU A 231 -24.05 -33.44 10.59
N ALA A 232 -25.38 -33.36 10.73
CA ALA A 232 -26.24 -34.54 10.84
C ALA A 232 -26.22 -35.40 9.57
N ILE A 233 -26.25 -34.78 8.38
CA ILE A 233 -26.14 -35.49 7.09
C ILE A 233 -24.78 -36.18 6.99
N LEU A 234 -23.70 -35.49 7.34
CA LEU A 234 -22.34 -36.05 7.36
C LEU A 234 -22.25 -37.28 8.27
N PHE A 235 -22.85 -37.22 9.46
CA PHE A 235 -22.87 -38.33 10.40
C PHE A 235 -23.64 -39.55 9.87
N ILE A 236 -24.79 -39.33 9.23
CA ILE A 236 -25.59 -40.41 8.60
C ILE A 236 -24.80 -41.07 7.48
N VAL A 237 -24.10 -40.30 6.64
CA VAL A 237 -23.24 -40.84 5.57
C VAL A 237 -22.10 -41.68 6.17
N LEU A 238 -21.44 -41.20 7.21
CA LEU A 238 -20.40 -41.94 7.92
C LEU A 238 -20.91 -43.26 8.51
N ALA A 239 -22.08 -43.23 9.15
CA ALA A 239 -22.71 -44.44 9.69
C ALA A 239 -23.08 -45.44 8.58
N ALA A 240 -23.59 -44.97 7.44
CA ALA A 240 -23.90 -45.81 6.30
C ALA A 240 -22.64 -46.48 5.72
N LEU A 241 -21.53 -45.73 5.60
CA LEU A 241 -20.24 -46.28 5.15
C LEU A 241 -19.71 -47.35 6.10
N LEU A 242 -19.79 -47.13 7.41
CA LEU A 242 -19.39 -48.12 8.42
C LEU A 242 -20.26 -49.39 8.36
N ILE A 243 -21.57 -49.23 8.17
CA ILE A 243 -22.49 -50.38 8.02
C ILE A 243 -22.17 -51.14 6.73
N MET A 244 -21.94 -50.45 5.60
CA MET A 244 -21.57 -51.07 4.33
C MET A 244 -20.25 -51.84 4.43
N ASP A 245 -19.25 -51.27 5.10
CA ASP A 245 -17.97 -51.93 5.31
C ASP A 245 -18.09 -53.13 6.27
N SER A 246 -18.92 -53.03 7.31
CA SER A 246 -19.22 -54.18 8.19
C SER A 246 -19.96 -55.31 7.46
N LYS A 247 -20.86 -54.98 6.52
CA LYS A 247 -21.57 -55.96 5.69
C LYS A 247 -20.63 -56.62 4.69
N LYS A 248 -19.76 -55.87 4.01
CA LYS A 248 -18.71 -56.43 3.12
C LYS A 248 -17.79 -57.39 3.89
N ARG A 249 -17.38 -57.03 5.12
CA ARG A 249 -16.56 -57.92 5.97
C ARG A 249 -17.28 -59.21 6.40
N LYS A 250 -18.62 -59.20 6.55
CA LYS A 250 -19.42 -60.38 6.89
C LYS A 250 -19.68 -61.31 5.69
N THR A 251 -19.93 -60.76 4.50
CA THR A 251 -20.11 -61.58 3.28
C THR A 251 -18.81 -62.27 2.84
N ILE A 252 -17.64 -61.63 3.00
CA ILE A 252 -16.34 -62.27 2.75
C ILE A 252 -16.08 -63.46 3.70
N LYS A 253 -16.56 -63.40 4.95
CA LYS A 253 -16.43 -64.52 5.91
C LYS A 253 -17.35 -65.69 5.61
N HIS A 254 -18.53 -65.47 5.03
CA HIS A 254 -19.46 -66.55 4.65
C HIS A 254 -19.17 -67.15 3.27
N GLY A 255 -18.53 -66.43 2.35
CA GLY A 255 -18.06 -66.97 1.06
C GLY A 255 -16.83 -67.89 1.15
N ARG A 256 -16.19 -67.98 2.32
CA ARG A 256 -14.99 -68.82 2.58
C ARG A 256 -15.30 -70.10 3.37
N ARG A 257 -16.57 -70.37 3.66
CA ARG A 257 -17.07 -71.64 4.21
C ARG A 257 -18.09 -72.24 3.23
N LYS A 258 -17.60 -72.69 2.09
CA LYS A 258 -18.12 -73.83 1.33
C LYS A 258 -16.92 -74.57 0.76
#